data_AF-A0A9X7T0G5-F1
#
_entry.id   AF-A0A9X7T0G5-F1
#
_cell.length_a   1.000
_cell.length_b   1.000
_cell.length_c   1.000
_cell.angle_alpha   90.00
_cell.angle_beta   90.00
_cell.angle_gamma   90.00
#
_symmetry.space_group_name_H-M   'P 1'
#
loop_
_entity.id
_entity.type
_entity.pdbx_description
1 polymer ?
#
loop_
_entity_poly.entity_id
_entity_poly.type
_entity_poly.pdbx_seq_one_letter_code
_entity_poly.pdbx_strand_id
1 'polypeptide(L)'
;MKIISFQRGMPFHEILTDLQKKVMTKTERLPWRCYDDWSCLCIKENIYEQHCEHFRRYEAMVEENVTVSVHAQTENEDEIPWGVRYVGAERLWRKGRGEGVKVAVIDTGISRNHFDLKGRIKGGVNFVRGKQNGHGTHVAGIIVAEMNQRGIVGVSPEAHLYDVRAFDHEGKSSLSTILQALQWSIANQMDVINMSFGMPQYSEALARAVEKANEHGIVLVASAGNSGGEVEYPARYKGVMGVSAIDQSGKLASFSARGKGANMKAPGVEILSTWPGNQFKKLNGTSMAAPHVSGLMALEIGRKRNKKK
;
A
#
# COMPACT_ATOMS: atom_id res chain seq x y z
N MET A 1 4.32 -37.98 9.51
CA MET A 1 3.70 -38.39 10.79
C MET A 1 2.36 -38.96 10.42
N LYS A 2 1.95 -40.06 11.04
CA LYS A 2 0.67 -40.71 10.81
C LYS A 2 -0.28 -40.39 11.94
N ILE A 3 -1.54 -40.18 11.61
CA ILE A 3 -2.64 -40.13 12.56
C ILE A 3 -3.29 -41.50 12.55
N ILE A 4 -3.38 -42.15 13.70
CA ILE A 4 -3.96 -43.47 13.90
C ILE A 4 -5.21 -43.30 14.76
N SER A 5 -6.38 -43.50 14.18
CA SER A 5 -7.66 -43.36 14.85
C SER A 5 -8.33 -44.72 15.04
N PHE A 6 -8.79 -44.97 16.25
CA PHE A 6 -9.44 -46.23 16.62
C PHE A 6 -10.95 -46.00 16.73
N GLN A 7 -11.74 -47.02 16.35
CA GLN A 7 -13.19 -46.96 16.49
C GLN A 7 -13.61 -46.73 17.95
N ARG A 8 -14.68 -45.95 18.13
CA ARG A 8 -15.27 -45.70 19.46
C ARG A 8 -15.70 -47.02 20.10
N GLY A 9 -15.28 -47.24 21.35
CA GLY A 9 -15.60 -48.45 22.12
C GLY A 9 -14.45 -49.46 22.23
N MET A 10 -13.35 -49.28 21.50
CA MET A 10 -12.13 -50.07 21.73
C MET A 10 -11.40 -49.62 23.01
N PRO A 11 -10.71 -50.54 23.71
CA PRO A 11 -9.95 -50.22 24.92
C PRO A 11 -8.65 -49.48 24.56
N PHE A 12 -8.77 -48.21 24.17
CA PHE A 12 -7.66 -47.40 23.65
C PHE A 12 -6.47 -47.37 24.61
N HIS A 13 -6.72 -47.30 25.92
CA HIS A 13 -5.67 -47.35 26.94
C HIS A 13 -4.87 -48.66 26.95
N GLU A 14 -5.53 -49.80 26.71
CA GLU A 14 -4.87 -51.11 26.64
C GLU A 14 -4.05 -51.24 25.36
N ILE A 15 -4.58 -50.74 24.24
CA ILE A 15 -3.88 -50.69 22.95
C ILE A 15 -2.59 -49.86 23.08
N LEU A 16 -2.67 -48.68 23.69
CA LEU A 16 -1.50 -47.85 23.96
C LEU A 16 -0.49 -48.54 24.87
N THR A 17 -0.97 -49.23 25.91
CA THR A 17 -0.09 -49.96 26.83
C THR A 17 0.66 -51.08 26.12
N ASP A 18 0.01 -51.81 25.21
CA ASP A 18 0.64 -52.84 24.39
C ASP A 18 1.65 -52.24 23.39
N LEU A 19 1.32 -51.10 22.76
CA LEU A 19 2.26 -50.37 21.91
C LEU A 19 3.48 -49.88 22.69
N GLN A 20 3.30 -49.31 23.88
CA GLN A 20 4.38 -48.85 24.76
C GLN A 20 5.37 -49.97 25.07
N LYS A 21 4.88 -51.18 25.38
CA LYS A 21 5.73 -52.35 25.64
C LYS A 21 6.57 -52.76 24.43
N LYS A 22 6.06 -52.54 23.21
CA LYS A 22 6.75 -52.91 21.96
C LYS A 22 7.75 -51.86 21.49
N VAL A 23 7.53 -50.59 21.84
CA VAL A 23 8.31 -49.47 21.32
C VAL A 23 9.33 -48.95 22.33
N MET A 24 9.07 -49.06 23.64
CA MET A 24 9.95 -48.46 24.65
C MET A 24 11.07 -49.39 25.12
N THR A 25 12.33 -49.00 24.90
CA THR A 25 13.47 -49.43 25.72
C THR A 25 13.68 -48.45 26.88
N LYS A 26 14.20 -48.92 28.02
CA LYS A 26 14.21 -48.28 29.38
C LYS A 26 14.64 -46.80 29.53
N THR A 27 14.95 -46.07 28.46
CA THR A 27 15.59 -44.74 28.52
C THR A 27 15.01 -43.67 27.58
N GLU A 28 13.91 -43.89 26.84
CA GLU A 28 13.41 -42.89 25.88
C GLU A 28 12.08 -42.21 26.27
N ARG A 29 11.95 -40.92 25.89
CA ARG A 29 10.69 -40.16 25.96
C ARG A 29 9.69 -40.70 24.93
N LEU A 30 8.40 -40.67 25.27
CA LEU A 30 7.31 -41.12 24.39
C LEU A 30 7.41 -40.48 22.99
N PRO A 31 7.55 -41.29 21.92
CA PRO A 31 7.84 -40.76 20.58
C PRO A 31 6.58 -40.37 19.79
N TRP A 32 5.42 -40.25 20.46
CA TRP A 32 4.12 -39.93 19.88
C TRP A 32 3.31 -38.96 20.73
N ARG A 33 2.29 -38.36 20.13
CA ARG A 33 1.26 -37.58 20.82
C ARG A 33 -0.02 -38.40 20.91
N CYS A 34 -0.60 -38.46 22.10
CA CYS A 34 -1.82 -39.20 22.36
C CYS A 34 -2.99 -38.25 22.59
N TYR A 35 -4.16 -38.64 22.08
CA TYR A 35 -5.42 -37.94 22.22
C TYR A 35 -6.48 -38.93 22.71
N ASP A 36 -6.47 -39.20 24.01
CA ASP A 36 -7.29 -40.24 24.66
C ASP A 36 -8.79 -40.03 24.44
N ASP A 37 -9.26 -38.78 24.57
CA ASP A 37 -10.67 -38.42 24.38
C ASP A 37 -11.20 -38.71 22.96
N TRP A 38 -10.29 -38.83 21.99
CA TRP A 38 -10.62 -39.07 20.58
C TRP A 38 -10.15 -40.44 20.09
N SER A 39 -9.60 -41.27 20.99
CA SER A 39 -9.03 -42.58 20.65
C SER A 39 -8.08 -42.48 19.46
N CYS A 40 -7.15 -41.52 19.54
CA CYS A 40 -6.31 -41.13 18.41
C CYS A 40 -4.85 -40.94 18.83
N LEU A 41 -3.93 -41.32 17.95
CA LEU A 41 -2.48 -41.27 18.16
C LEU A 41 -1.81 -40.60 16.97
N CYS A 42 -0.87 -39.67 17.22
CA CYS A 42 -0.02 -39.09 16.17
C CYS A 42 1.41 -39.58 16.36
N ILE A 43 1.89 -40.41 15.43
CA ILE A 43 3.19 -41.10 15.49
C ILE A 43 4.10 -40.72 14.32
N LYS A 44 5.41 -40.89 14.52
CA LYS A 44 6.38 -40.76 13.42
C LYS A 44 6.23 -41.92 12.43
N GLU A 45 6.57 -41.63 11.17
CA GLU A 45 6.44 -42.58 10.06
C GLU A 45 7.17 -43.90 10.32
N ASN A 46 8.44 -43.81 10.75
CA ASN A 46 9.27 -44.96 11.04
C ASN A 46 8.69 -45.87 12.14
N ILE A 47 8.01 -45.31 13.14
CA ILE A 47 7.35 -46.07 14.20
C ILE A 47 6.09 -46.74 13.66
N TYR A 48 5.33 -46.05 12.81
CA TYR A 48 4.18 -46.65 12.14
C TYR A 48 4.61 -47.86 11.29
N GLU A 49 5.64 -47.71 10.44
CA GLU A 49 6.12 -48.78 9.57
C GLU A 49 6.57 -50.01 10.36
N GLN A 50 7.33 -49.81 11.44
CA GLN A 50 7.82 -50.88 12.31
C GLN A 50 6.70 -51.63 13.06
N HIS A 51 5.58 -50.95 13.36
CA HIS A 51 4.50 -51.49 14.19
C HIS A 51 3.15 -51.53 13.47
N CYS A 52 3.12 -51.47 12.13
CA CYS A 52 1.89 -51.41 11.34
C CYS A 52 0.95 -52.59 11.61
N GLU A 53 1.51 -53.79 11.83
CA GLU A 53 0.77 -55.00 12.21
C GLU A 53 0.03 -54.87 13.54
N HIS A 54 0.56 -54.11 14.50
CA HIS A 54 -0.13 -53.87 15.76
C HIS A 54 -1.39 -53.03 15.54
N PHE A 55 -1.33 -52.01 14.69
CA PHE A 55 -2.48 -51.14 14.37
C PHE A 55 -3.53 -51.85 13.50
N ARG A 56 -3.11 -52.69 12.54
CA ARG A 56 -4.03 -53.46 11.69
C ARG A 56 -4.92 -54.41 12.47
N ARG A 57 -4.42 -55.00 13.58
CA ARG A 57 -5.21 -55.90 14.45
C ARG A 57 -6.42 -55.22 15.09
N TYR A 58 -6.40 -53.89 15.21
CA TYR A 58 -7.48 -53.10 15.79
C TYR A 58 -8.26 -52.34 14.71
N GLU A 59 -8.11 -52.70 13.43
CA GLU A 59 -8.78 -52.03 12.31
C GLU A 59 -8.62 -50.50 12.36
N ALA A 60 -7.47 -50.02 12.84
CA ALA A 60 -7.24 -48.60 13.03
C ALA A 60 -7.20 -47.88 11.68
N MET A 61 -7.89 -46.73 11.60
CA MET A 61 -7.82 -45.85 10.45
C MET A 61 -6.49 -45.10 10.48
N VAL A 62 -5.77 -45.10 9.36
CA VAL A 62 -4.45 -44.50 9.24
C VAL A 62 -4.52 -43.36 8.22
N GLU A 63 -4.26 -42.15 8.70
CA GLU A 63 -4.28 -40.93 7.91
C GLU A 63 -2.92 -40.25 7.90
N GLU A 64 -2.64 -39.50 6.84
CA GLU A 64 -1.49 -38.60 6.81
C GLU A 64 -1.74 -37.43 7.75
N ASN A 65 -0.72 -37.04 8.54
CA ASN A 65 -0.75 -35.77 9.25
C ASN A 65 -0.54 -34.62 8.24
N VAL A 66 -1.62 -34.23 7.58
CA VAL A 66 -1.63 -33.17 6.56
C VAL A 66 -1.46 -31.79 7.20
N THR A 67 -0.87 -30.87 6.45
CA THR A 67 -0.82 -29.46 6.84
C THR A 67 -2.15 -28.80 6.47
N VAL A 68 -2.87 -28.26 7.46
CA VAL A 68 -4.09 -27.49 7.23
C VAL A 68 -3.71 -26.01 7.09
N SER A 69 -4.19 -25.36 6.03
CA SER A 69 -3.98 -23.94 5.78
C SER A 69 -5.29 -23.16 5.95
N VAL A 70 -5.20 -21.90 6.35
CA VAL A 70 -6.37 -21.00 6.41
C VAL A 70 -6.86 -20.74 4.99
N HIS A 71 -8.16 -20.94 4.73
CA HIS A 71 -8.79 -20.54 3.48
C HIS A 71 -8.98 -19.03 3.45
N ALA A 72 -7.99 -18.29 2.94
CA ALA A 72 -8.19 -16.92 2.47
C ALA A 72 -8.42 -16.98 0.96
N GLN A 73 -9.62 -16.59 0.49
CA GLN A 73 -9.84 -16.28 -0.92
C GLN A 73 -8.95 -15.09 -1.29
N THR A 74 -7.82 -15.37 -1.93
CA THR A 74 -7.06 -14.34 -2.66
C THR A 74 -7.51 -14.48 -4.10
N GLU A 75 -8.63 -13.86 -4.44
CA GLU A 75 -8.84 -13.50 -5.83
C GLU A 75 -7.67 -12.58 -6.20
N ASN A 76 -6.93 -12.93 -7.26
CA ASN A 76 -5.86 -12.10 -7.84
C ASN A 76 -6.49 -10.87 -8.51
N GLU A 77 -7.23 -10.07 -7.74
CA GLU A 77 -7.84 -8.84 -8.18
C GLU A 77 -7.22 -7.68 -7.41
N ASP A 78 -6.96 -6.59 -8.12
CA ASP A 78 -6.50 -5.37 -7.50
C ASP A 78 -7.59 -4.82 -6.56
N GLU A 79 -7.23 -4.50 -5.31
CA GLU A 79 -8.13 -3.75 -4.44
C GLU A 79 -8.19 -2.30 -4.94
N ILE A 80 -9.34 -1.85 -5.44
CA ILE A 80 -9.56 -0.43 -5.73
C ILE A 80 -9.88 0.30 -4.42
N PRO A 81 -8.96 1.14 -3.87
CA PRO A 81 -9.19 1.78 -2.59
C PRO A 81 -10.39 2.71 -2.64
N TRP A 82 -11.07 2.88 -1.50
CA TRP A 82 -12.30 3.68 -1.43
C TRP A 82 -12.12 5.10 -1.98
N GLY A 83 -10.95 5.71 -1.75
CA GLY A 83 -10.67 7.06 -2.23
C GLY A 83 -10.61 7.14 -3.76
N VAL A 84 -10.08 6.11 -4.41
CA VAL A 84 -10.04 5.98 -5.88
C VAL A 84 -11.45 5.81 -6.45
N ARG A 85 -12.29 5.00 -5.80
CA ARG A 85 -13.72 4.86 -6.16
C ARG A 85 -14.49 6.16 -5.95
N TYR A 86 -14.27 6.83 -4.83
CA TYR A 86 -14.96 8.08 -4.46
C TYR A 86 -14.74 9.18 -5.48
N VAL A 87 -13.51 9.34 -5.96
CA VAL A 87 -13.20 10.33 -7.01
C VAL A 87 -13.64 9.90 -8.42
N GLY A 88 -14.24 8.72 -8.56
CA GLY A 88 -14.80 8.21 -9.81
C GLY A 88 -13.76 7.76 -10.83
N ALA A 89 -12.52 7.50 -10.41
CA ALA A 89 -11.42 7.12 -11.31
C ALA A 89 -11.75 5.87 -12.14
N GLU A 90 -12.35 4.86 -11.50
CA GLU A 90 -12.76 3.60 -12.12
C GLU A 90 -13.66 3.82 -13.35
N ARG A 91 -14.63 4.74 -13.24
CA ARG A 91 -15.53 5.09 -14.34
C ARG A 91 -14.79 5.79 -15.49
N LEU A 92 -13.72 6.52 -15.18
CA LEU A 92 -12.94 7.28 -16.14
C LEU A 92 -11.93 6.41 -16.90
N TRP A 93 -11.45 5.32 -16.31
CA TRP A 93 -10.45 4.43 -16.93
C TRP A 93 -10.87 3.87 -18.29
N ARG A 94 -12.18 3.70 -18.55
CA ARG A 94 -12.72 3.33 -19.87
C ARG A 94 -12.37 4.34 -20.98
N LYS A 95 -12.03 5.56 -20.62
CA LYS A 95 -11.69 6.67 -21.54
C LYS A 95 -10.18 7.00 -21.56
N GLY A 96 -9.38 6.26 -20.79
CA GLY A 96 -7.95 6.48 -20.61
C GLY A 96 -7.55 6.44 -19.14
N ARG A 97 -6.32 5.99 -18.87
CA ARG A 97 -5.79 5.76 -17.52
C ARG A 97 -4.57 6.62 -17.17
N GLY A 98 -4.38 7.72 -17.91
CA GLY A 98 -3.30 8.69 -17.70
C GLY A 98 -2.03 8.43 -18.51
N GLU A 99 -2.10 7.60 -19.56
CA GLU A 99 -0.93 7.19 -20.33
C GLU A 99 -0.08 8.36 -20.86
N GLY A 100 1.25 8.24 -20.63
CA GLY A 100 2.24 9.22 -21.07
C GLY A 100 2.24 10.55 -20.30
N VAL A 101 1.36 10.73 -19.32
CA VAL A 101 1.34 11.95 -18.49
C VAL A 101 2.42 11.88 -17.42
N LYS A 102 3.23 12.93 -17.30
CA LYS A 102 4.34 13.01 -16.35
C LYS A 102 3.90 13.65 -15.03
N VAL A 103 3.96 12.90 -13.94
CA VAL A 103 3.62 13.37 -12.59
C VAL A 103 4.87 13.38 -11.72
N ALA A 104 5.28 14.55 -11.27
CA ALA A 104 6.34 14.69 -10.26
C ALA A 104 5.74 14.67 -8.86
N VAL A 105 6.37 13.88 -7.99
CA VAL A 105 6.05 13.84 -6.56
C VAL A 105 7.22 14.45 -5.79
N ILE A 106 7.03 15.66 -5.29
CA ILE A 106 8.02 16.36 -4.46
C ILE A 106 7.81 15.92 -3.01
N ASP A 107 8.58 14.94 -2.54
CA ASP A 107 8.34 14.27 -1.27
C ASP A 107 9.63 13.64 -0.67
N THR A 108 9.47 12.66 0.22
CA THR A 108 10.48 11.94 1.01
C THR A 108 11.17 10.79 0.25
N GLY A 109 10.83 10.61 -1.02
CA GLY A 109 11.34 9.54 -1.87
C GLY A 109 10.36 8.38 -2.05
N ILE A 110 10.54 7.63 -3.14
CA ILE A 110 9.64 6.53 -3.54
C ILE A 110 10.40 5.21 -3.54
N SER A 111 9.79 4.16 -2.97
CA SER A 111 10.33 2.81 -3.02
C SER A 111 10.25 2.26 -4.44
N ARG A 112 11.35 2.41 -5.19
CA ARG A 112 11.43 2.07 -6.63
C ARG A 112 11.14 0.62 -6.98
N ASN A 113 11.37 -0.28 -6.03
CA ASN A 113 11.15 -1.71 -6.20
C ASN A 113 9.76 -2.16 -5.74
N HIS A 114 8.90 -1.24 -5.28
CA HIS A 114 7.54 -1.59 -4.90
C HIS A 114 6.82 -2.19 -6.11
N PHE A 115 6.20 -3.35 -5.91
CA PHE A 115 5.68 -4.15 -7.01
C PHE A 115 4.54 -3.45 -7.79
N ASP A 116 3.79 -2.56 -7.12
CA ASP A 116 2.76 -1.69 -7.75
C ASP A 116 3.30 -0.38 -8.35
N LEU A 117 4.57 -0.05 -8.16
CA LEU A 117 5.13 1.25 -8.61
C LEU A 117 6.24 1.10 -9.64
N LYS A 118 7.01 0.01 -9.59
CA LYS A 118 8.25 -0.16 -10.36
C LYS A 118 8.08 0.06 -11.86
N GLY A 119 6.92 -0.32 -12.42
CA GLY A 119 6.61 -0.14 -13.85
C GLY A 119 6.29 1.30 -14.23
N ARG A 120 5.87 2.12 -13.26
CA ARG A 120 5.42 3.51 -13.46
C ARG A 120 6.48 4.55 -13.18
N ILE A 121 7.48 4.25 -12.36
CA ILE A 121 8.57 5.18 -12.06
C ILE A 121 9.51 5.29 -13.27
N LYS A 122 9.52 6.47 -13.93
CA LYS A 122 10.31 6.72 -15.15
C LYS A 122 11.58 7.53 -14.93
N GLY A 123 11.76 8.08 -13.74
CA GLY A 123 12.93 8.89 -13.42
C GLY A 123 12.77 9.61 -12.10
N GLY A 124 13.61 10.62 -11.89
CA GLY A 124 13.59 11.44 -10.69
C GLY A 124 14.94 12.06 -10.37
N VAL A 125 14.96 12.84 -9.30
CA VAL A 125 16.15 13.50 -8.76
C VAL A 125 16.11 13.39 -7.25
N ASN A 126 17.28 13.34 -6.62
CA ASN A 126 17.40 13.28 -5.17
C ASN A 126 18.25 14.44 -4.65
N PHE A 127 17.64 15.33 -3.88
CA PHE A 127 18.31 16.48 -3.28
C PHE A 127 18.78 16.24 -1.84
N VAL A 128 18.41 15.12 -1.22
CA VAL A 128 18.71 14.83 0.19
C VAL A 128 19.38 13.47 0.37
N ARG A 129 20.05 13.28 1.50
CA ARG A 129 20.74 12.03 1.84
C ARG A 129 19.95 11.23 2.88
N GLY A 130 20.35 9.98 3.07
CA GLY A 130 19.78 9.10 4.09
C GLY A 130 18.63 8.22 3.60
N LYS A 131 18.08 7.43 4.52
CA LYS A 131 17.00 6.47 4.26
C LYS A 131 15.70 7.18 3.85
N GLN A 132 14.84 6.47 3.12
CA GLN A 132 13.51 6.94 2.77
C GLN A 132 12.57 6.85 3.99
N ASN A 133 11.62 7.79 4.11
CA ASN A 133 10.63 7.80 5.19
C ASN A 133 9.48 6.81 4.93
N GLY A 134 8.88 6.89 3.74
CA GLY A 134 7.74 6.07 3.31
C GLY A 134 6.54 6.88 2.85
N HIS A 135 6.37 8.11 3.35
CA HIS A 135 5.31 9.02 2.92
C HIS A 135 5.22 9.20 1.40
N GLY A 136 6.35 9.40 0.72
CA GLY A 136 6.38 9.57 -0.74
C GLY A 136 5.97 8.32 -1.51
N THR A 137 6.25 7.14 -0.95
CA THR A 137 5.76 5.87 -1.50
C THR A 137 4.24 5.74 -1.34
N HIS A 138 3.68 6.21 -0.23
CA HIS A 138 2.23 6.24 -0.01
C HIS A 138 1.53 7.19 -0.97
N VAL A 139 2.05 8.41 -1.11
CA VAL A 139 1.57 9.40 -2.10
C VAL A 139 1.63 8.84 -3.52
N ALA A 140 2.74 8.18 -3.88
CA ALA A 140 2.93 7.56 -5.19
C ALA A 140 1.86 6.53 -5.53
N GLY A 141 1.52 5.64 -4.59
CA GLY A 141 0.51 4.60 -4.81
C GLY A 141 -0.88 5.17 -5.07
N ILE A 142 -1.27 6.22 -4.36
CA ILE A 142 -2.56 6.89 -4.58
C ILE A 142 -2.65 7.41 -6.02
N ILE A 143 -1.56 7.96 -6.57
CA ILE A 143 -1.54 8.51 -7.92
C ILE A 143 -1.49 7.40 -8.96
N VAL A 144 -0.54 6.46 -8.87
CA VAL A 144 -0.17 5.58 -10.00
C VAL A 144 0.01 4.10 -9.66
N ALA A 145 -0.47 3.60 -8.51
CA ALA A 145 -0.37 2.15 -8.27
C ALA A 145 -0.96 1.38 -9.47
N GLU A 146 -0.13 0.50 -10.04
CA GLU A 146 -0.36 -0.15 -11.32
C GLU A 146 -1.50 -1.15 -11.23
N MET A 147 -2.36 -1.19 -12.25
CA MET A 147 -3.38 -2.24 -12.38
C MET A 147 -2.72 -3.52 -12.89
N ASN A 148 -2.16 -4.30 -11.97
CA ASN A 148 -1.31 -5.45 -12.24
C ASN A 148 -1.86 -6.77 -11.64
N GLN A 149 -3.15 -6.79 -11.26
CA GLN A 149 -3.86 -7.93 -10.68
C GLN A 149 -3.31 -8.37 -9.31
N ARG A 150 -2.74 -7.43 -8.54
CA ARG A 150 -2.28 -7.63 -7.16
C ARG A 150 -2.22 -6.29 -6.42
N GLY A 151 -2.41 -6.33 -5.10
CA GLY A 151 -2.25 -5.13 -4.31
C GLY A 151 -3.37 -4.13 -4.56
N ILE A 152 -3.02 -2.88 -4.88
CA ILE A 152 -4.00 -1.80 -5.08
C ILE A 152 -3.85 -1.09 -6.43
N VAL A 153 -4.88 -0.38 -6.85
CA VAL A 153 -4.83 0.51 -8.03
C VAL A 153 -4.90 1.98 -7.63
N GLY A 154 -4.05 2.81 -8.25
CA GLY A 154 -4.03 4.26 -8.10
C GLY A 154 -4.99 4.97 -9.05
N VAL A 155 -5.18 6.27 -8.88
CA VAL A 155 -6.15 7.04 -9.70
C VAL A 155 -5.78 7.06 -11.19
N SER A 156 -4.50 7.19 -11.54
CA SER A 156 -3.95 7.18 -12.90
C SER A 156 -2.92 6.05 -13.07
N PRO A 157 -3.37 4.79 -13.23
CA PRO A 157 -2.47 3.62 -13.21
C PRO A 157 -1.55 3.53 -14.44
N GLU A 158 -1.71 4.39 -15.45
CA GLU A 158 -0.85 4.45 -16.64
C GLU A 158 -0.02 5.73 -16.75
N ALA A 159 -0.10 6.63 -15.78
CA ALA A 159 0.78 7.80 -15.74
C ALA A 159 2.23 7.45 -15.40
N HIS A 160 3.15 8.29 -15.85
CA HIS A 160 4.58 8.20 -15.58
C HIS A 160 4.92 8.99 -14.32
N LEU A 161 5.49 8.31 -13.34
CA LEU A 161 5.86 8.90 -12.06
C LEU A 161 7.34 9.30 -12.03
N TYR A 162 7.61 10.49 -11.50
CA TYR A 162 8.95 11.00 -11.28
C TYR A 162 9.18 11.27 -9.80
N ASP A 163 10.16 10.57 -9.22
CA ASP A 163 10.55 10.68 -7.81
C ASP A 163 11.41 11.93 -7.60
N VAL A 164 10.81 13.03 -7.14
CA VAL A 164 11.52 14.28 -6.86
C VAL A 164 11.76 14.36 -5.35
N ARG A 165 12.77 13.64 -4.87
CA ARG A 165 13.05 13.52 -3.46
C ARG A 165 13.67 14.81 -2.92
N ALA A 166 12.89 15.54 -2.13
CA ALA A 166 13.23 16.84 -1.55
C ALA A 166 13.17 16.86 -0.03
N PHE A 167 12.60 15.83 0.61
CA PHE A 167 12.48 15.71 2.06
C PHE A 167 13.31 14.55 2.61
N ASP A 168 13.95 14.78 3.74
CA ASP A 168 14.76 13.77 4.42
C ASP A 168 13.89 12.71 5.13
N HIS A 169 14.56 11.80 5.86
CA HIS A 169 13.90 10.72 6.58
C HIS A 169 12.96 11.18 7.71
N GLU A 170 13.11 12.41 8.21
CA GLU A 170 12.22 13.01 9.21
C GLU A 170 11.06 13.77 8.57
N GLY A 171 10.99 13.82 7.23
CA GLY A 171 9.99 14.61 6.52
C GLY A 171 10.29 16.11 6.55
N LYS A 172 11.57 16.50 6.69
CA LYS A 172 12.00 17.91 6.68
C LYS A 172 12.69 18.27 5.38
N SER A 173 12.55 19.54 4.99
CA SER A 173 13.23 20.12 3.82
C SER A 173 13.54 21.59 4.07
N SER A 174 14.56 22.11 3.40
CA SER A 174 14.80 23.54 3.32
C SER A 174 14.02 24.15 2.15
N LEU A 175 13.63 25.41 2.28
CA LEU A 175 12.96 26.12 1.19
C LEU A 175 13.80 26.15 -0.10
N SER A 176 15.13 26.27 0.02
CA SER A 176 16.05 26.23 -1.13
C SER A 176 16.02 24.88 -1.86
N THR A 177 15.80 23.77 -1.17
CA THR A 177 15.64 22.45 -1.79
C THR A 177 14.30 22.32 -2.49
N ILE A 178 13.23 22.87 -1.90
CA ILE A 178 11.90 22.91 -2.55
C ILE A 178 11.94 23.73 -3.85
N LEU A 179 12.63 24.88 -3.84
CA LEU A 179 12.80 25.69 -5.05
C LEU A 179 13.58 24.94 -6.15
N GLN A 180 14.63 24.20 -5.79
CA GLN A 180 15.36 23.34 -6.74
C GLN A 180 14.49 22.22 -7.29
N ALA A 181 13.64 21.60 -6.47
CA ALA A 181 12.71 20.56 -6.89
C ALA A 181 11.66 21.08 -7.89
N LEU A 182 11.12 22.29 -7.65
CA LEU A 182 10.22 22.96 -8.60
C LEU A 182 10.96 23.32 -9.90
N GLN A 183 12.15 23.88 -9.82
CA GLN A 183 12.97 24.21 -10.99
C GLN A 183 13.26 22.97 -11.84
N TRP A 184 13.64 21.86 -11.22
CA TRP A 184 13.86 20.59 -11.91
C TRP A 184 12.58 20.10 -12.59
N SER A 185 11.44 20.18 -11.92
CA SER A 185 10.15 19.74 -12.46
C SER A 185 9.72 20.58 -13.68
N ILE A 186 9.96 21.89 -13.64
CA ILE A 186 9.74 22.79 -14.79
C ILE A 186 10.68 22.43 -15.94
N ALA A 187 11.97 22.31 -15.68
CA ALA A 187 12.98 22.01 -16.69
C ALA A 187 12.73 20.65 -17.39
N ASN A 188 12.15 19.68 -16.68
CA ASN A 188 11.81 18.36 -17.22
C ASN A 188 10.39 18.28 -17.82
N GLN A 189 9.68 19.41 -17.91
CA GLN A 189 8.36 19.54 -18.52
C GLN A 189 7.36 18.55 -17.91
N MET A 190 7.25 18.55 -16.58
CA MET A 190 6.22 17.77 -15.88
C MET A 190 4.83 18.29 -16.25
N ASP A 191 3.83 17.41 -16.28
CA ASP A 191 2.46 17.80 -16.54
C ASP A 191 1.73 18.17 -15.24
N VAL A 192 2.05 17.44 -14.16
CA VAL A 192 1.47 17.62 -12.82
C VAL A 192 2.59 17.58 -11.78
N ILE A 193 2.56 18.48 -10.80
CA ILE A 193 3.42 18.45 -9.61
C ILE A 193 2.54 18.28 -8.38
N ASN A 194 2.76 17.19 -7.64
CA ASN A 194 2.14 16.92 -6.35
C ASN A 194 3.05 17.41 -5.21
N MET A 195 2.51 18.28 -4.35
CA MET A 195 3.17 18.87 -3.19
C MET A 195 2.39 18.52 -1.91
N SER A 196 2.60 17.30 -1.40
CA SER A 196 1.95 16.81 -0.17
C SER A 196 2.66 17.29 1.11
N PHE A 197 3.05 18.56 1.13
CA PHE A 197 3.72 19.25 2.23
C PHE A 197 3.13 20.65 2.44
N GLY A 198 3.48 21.28 3.55
CA GLY A 198 3.03 22.64 3.86
C GLY A 198 4.03 23.41 4.72
N MET A 199 3.93 24.74 4.66
CA MET A 199 4.61 25.68 5.55
C MET A 199 3.67 26.82 5.92
N PRO A 200 3.74 27.34 7.16
CA PRO A 200 2.82 28.37 7.62
C PRO A 200 3.11 29.77 7.02
N GLN A 201 4.37 30.02 6.68
CA GLN A 201 4.85 31.35 6.28
C GLN A 201 4.73 31.56 4.77
N TYR A 202 4.36 32.76 4.34
CA TYR A 202 4.43 33.15 2.93
C TYR A 202 5.90 33.30 2.52
N SER A 203 6.23 32.87 1.30
CA SER A 203 7.53 33.13 0.68
C SER A 203 7.34 33.66 -0.74
N GLU A 204 7.87 34.85 -0.98
CA GLU A 204 7.87 35.48 -2.30
C GLU A 204 8.62 34.64 -3.35
N ALA A 205 9.73 34.00 -2.96
CA ALA A 205 10.48 33.13 -3.85
C ALA A 205 9.68 31.89 -4.27
N LEU A 206 8.94 31.29 -3.33
CA LEU A 206 8.07 30.16 -3.62
C LEU A 206 6.86 30.56 -4.47
N ALA A 207 6.28 31.74 -4.20
CA ALA A 207 5.20 32.30 -5.01
C ALA A 207 5.61 32.47 -6.48
N ARG A 208 6.80 33.03 -6.74
CA ARG A 208 7.34 33.19 -8.10
C ARG A 208 7.66 31.85 -8.77
N ALA A 209 8.14 30.86 -8.01
CA ALA A 209 8.37 29.52 -8.55
C ALA A 209 7.05 28.83 -8.96
N VAL A 210 5.99 29.00 -8.15
CA VAL A 210 4.63 28.55 -8.46
C VAL A 210 4.08 29.24 -9.70
N GLU A 211 4.22 30.56 -9.80
CA GLU A 211 3.82 31.34 -10.98
C GLU A 211 4.52 30.85 -12.23
N LYS A 212 5.85 30.69 -12.19
CA LYS A 212 6.64 30.18 -13.32
C LYS A 212 6.22 28.78 -13.75
N ALA A 213 5.90 27.87 -12.82
CA ALA A 213 5.40 26.54 -13.18
C ALA A 213 4.03 26.62 -13.87
N ASN A 214 3.13 27.50 -13.41
CA ASN A 214 1.84 27.73 -14.06
C ASN A 214 2.00 28.31 -15.48
N GLU A 215 2.94 29.24 -15.70
CA GLU A 215 3.26 29.79 -17.03
C GLU A 215 3.74 28.71 -18.02
N HIS A 216 4.38 27.65 -17.52
CA HIS A 216 4.78 26.48 -18.31
C HIS A 216 3.64 25.46 -18.51
N GLY A 217 2.42 25.78 -18.07
CA GLY A 217 1.25 24.93 -18.21
C GLY A 217 1.23 23.72 -17.27
N ILE A 218 2.04 23.73 -16.21
CA ILE A 218 2.14 22.63 -15.26
C ILE A 218 1.02 22.75 -14.22
N VAL A 219 0.28 21.68 -13.99
CA VAL A 219 -0.76 21.64 -12.96
C VAL A 219 -0.13 21.45 -11.59
N LEU A 220 -0.40 22.37 -10.67
CA LEU A 220 0.14 22.35 -9.31
C LEU A 220 -0.94 21.93 -8.30
N VAL A 221 -0.68 20.86 -7.56
CA VAL A 221 -1.60 20.33 -6.54
C VAL A 221 -0.89 20.25 -5.20
N ALA A 222 -1.50 20.79 -4.14
CA ALA A 222 -0.90 20.82 -2.82
C ALA A 222 -1.89 20.46 -1.70
N SER A 223 -1.38 19.84 -0.64
CA SER A 223 -2.16 19.57 0.58
C SER A 223 -2.47 20.85 1.34
N ALA A 224 -3.70 21.00 1.83
CA ALA A 224 -4.12 22.21 2.53
C ALA A 224 -3.48 22.41 3.91
N GLY A 225 -3.02 21.34 4.58
CA GLY A 225 -2.49 21.37 5.95
C GLY A 225 -3.36 20.58 6.93
N ASN A 226 -2.76 20.14 8.04
CA ASN A 226 -3.38 19.20 9.00
C ASN A 226 -3.63 19.81 10.40
N SER A 227 -3.59 21.13 10.51
CA SER A 227 -3.76 21.85 11.78
C SER A 227 -5.23 22.06 12.18
N GLY A 228 -6.18 21.77 11.30
CA GLY A 228 -7.60 22.18 11.44
C GLY A 228 -7.83 23.69 11.31
N GLY A 229 -6.76 24.48 11.15
CA GLY A 229 -6.77 25.93 11.07
C GLY A 229 -6.73 26.44 9.63
N GLU A 230 -5.91 27.45 9.41
CA GLU A 230 -5.74 28.07 8.09
C GLU A 230 -4.96 27.21 7.10
N VAL A 231 -5.28 27.35 5.81
CA VAL A 231 -4.57 26.69 4.71
C VAL A 231 -3.11 27.15 4.65
N GLU A 232 -2.21 26.19 4.54
CA GLU A 232 -0.76 26.38 4.46
C GLU A 232 -0.28 26.68 3.02
N TYR A 233 0.95 27.14 2.89
CA TYR A 233 1.62 27.29 1.61
C TYR A 233 2.34 25.97 1.25
N PRO A 234 2.31 25.51 -0.03
CA PRO A 234 1.93 26.27 -1.21
C PRO A 234 0.45 26.23 -1.61
N ALA A 235 -0.41 25.46 -0.94
CA ALA A 235 -1.83 25.33 -1.28
C ALA A 235 -2.60 26.65 -1.30
N ARG A 236 -2.15 27.65 -0.52
CA ARG A 236 -2.75 28.98 -0.48
C ARG A 236 -2.33 29.93 -1.61
N TYR A 237 -1.28 29.62 -2.39
CA TYR A 237 -0.88 30.46 -3.53
C TYR A 237 -1.91 30.43 -4.66
N LYS A 238 -2.03 31.55 -5.39
CA LYS A 238 -2.84 31.61 -6.61
C LYS A 238 -2.26 30.66 -7.65
N GLY A 239 -3.14 29.94 -8.35
CA GLY A 239 -2.74 28.94 -9.36
C GLY A 239 -2.35 27.58 -8.79
N VAL A 240 -2.47 27.37 -7.47
CA VAL A 240 -2.32 26.05 -6.86
C VAL A 240 -3.70 25.47 -6.52
N MET A 241 -3.91 24.20 -6.83
CA MET A 241 -5.07 23.43 -6.39
C MET A 241 -4.82 22.96 -4.95
N GLY A 242 -5.33 23.71 -3.98
CA GLY A 242 -5.22 23.39 -2.56
C GLY A 242 -6.31 22.40 -2.13
N VAL A 243 -5.89 21.26 -1.59
CA VAL A 243 -6.77 20.10 -1.36
C VAL A 243 -6.96 19.83 0.13
N SER A 244 -8.21 19.98 0.59
CA SER A 244 -8.67 19.58 1.92
C SER A 244 -9.07 18.11 1.98
N ALA A 245 -9.01 17.51 3.17
CA ALA A 245 -9.28 16.09 3.40
C ALA A 245 -10.73 15.85 3.83
N ILE A 246 -11.37 14.87 3.21
CA ILE A 246 -12.68 14.33 3.61
C ILE A 246 -12.58 12.86 3.99
N ASP A 247 -13.52 12.41 4.81
CA ASP A 247 -13.72 11.00 5.15
C ASP A 247 -14.68 10.30 4.17
N GLN A 248 -14.95 9.01 4.43
CA GLN A 248 -15.82 8.17 3.60
C GLN A 248 -17.28 8.67 3.53
N SER A 249 -17.73 9.46 4.51
CA SER A 249 -19.06 10.09 4.49
C SER A 249 -19.09 11.38 3.66
N GLY A 250 -17.95 11.80 3.10
CA GLY A 250 -17.78 13.07 2.41
C GLY A 250 -17.66 14.27 3.35
N LYS A 251 -17.56 14.04 4.66
CA LYS A 251 -17.42 15.11 5.66
C LYS A 251 -15.97 15.56 5.73
N LEU A 252 -15.76 16.87 5.91
CA LEU A 252 -14.43 17.44 6.14
C LEU A 252 -13.82 16.86 7.42
N ALA A 253 -12.61 16.32 7.31
CA ALA A 253 -11.88 15.78 8.46
C ALA A 253 -11.55 16.90 9.46
N SER A 254 -11.60 16.59 10.76
CA SER A 254 -11.38 17.58 11.83
C SER A 254 -10.00 18.25 11.76
N PHE A 255 -8.98 17.51 11.33
CA PHE A 255 -7.62 18.02 11.13
C PHE A 255 -7.45 18.82 9.84
N SER A 256 -8.39 18.76 8.89
CA SER A 256 -8.19 19.41 7.59
C SER A 256 -8.19 20.92 7.75
N ALA A 257 -7.12 21.57 7.32
CA ALA A 257 -7.08 23.01 7.17
C ALA A 257 -8.17 23.50 6.20
N ARG A 258 -8.62 24.74 6.42
CA ARG A 258 -9.79 25.35 5.79
C ARG A 258 -9.61 26.84 5.55
N GLY A 259 -10.42 27.40 4.66
CA GLY A 259 -10.41 28.81 4.29
C GLY A 259 -9.73 29.08 2.94
N LYS A 260 -9.24 30.31 2.75
CA LYS A 260 -8.68 30.77 1.47
C LYS A 260 -7.50 29.89 1.03
N GLY A 261 -7.61 29.31 -0.16
CA GLY A 261 -6.63 28.38 -0.75
C GLY A 261 -7.15 26.95 -0.89
N ALA A 262 -8.05 26.51 0.00
CA ALA A 262 -8.67 25.18 -0.07
C ALA A 262 -9.81 25.18 -1.10
N ASN A 263 -9.46 25.04 -2.37
CA ASN A 263 -10.39 25.08 -3.50
C ASN A 263 -10.92 23.69 -3.91
N MET A 264 -10.34 22.62 -3.37
CA MET A 264 -10.75 21.25 -3.64
C MET A 264 -10.87 20.43 -2.36
N LYS A 265 -11.66 19.34 -2.42
CA LYS A 265 -11.80 18.35 -1.36
C LYS A 265 -11.59 16.97 -1.96
N ALA A 266 -10.83 16.12 -1.28
CA ALA A 266 -10.60 14.76 -1.71
C ALA A 266 -10.40 13.80 -0.53
N PRO A 267 -10.58 12.49 -0.74
CA PRO A 267 -10.36 11.45 0.28
C PRO A 267 -9.02 11.59 1.01
N GLY A 268 -9.05 11.75 2.33
CA GLY A 268 -7.84 11.92 3.15
C GLY A 268 -7.87 11.21 4.49
N VAL A 269 -8.87 10.37 4.76
CA VAL A 269 -9.01 9.60 6.01
C VAL A 269 -9.01 8.10 5.71
N GLU A 270 -8.20 7.34 6.43
CA GLU A 270 -8.00 5.90 6.28
C GLU A 270 -7.67 5.49 4.83
N ILE A 271 -6.79 6.26 4.20
CA ILE A 271 -6.37 6.02 2.82
C ILE A 271 -5.34 4.90 2.79
N LEU A 272 -5.74 3.76 2.25
CA LEU A 272 -4.84 2.65 1.96
C LEU A 272 -3.95 3.01 0.76
N SER A 273 -2.64 2.90 0.94
CA SER A 273 -1.70 2.99 -0.18
C SER A 273 -0.41 2.20 0.02
N THR A 274 0.43 2.17 -1.02
CA THR A 274 1.73 1.48 -1.04
C THR A 274 2.68 2.01 0.02
N TRP A 275 3.53 1.14 0.57
CA TRP A 275 4.48 1.46 1.62
C TRP A 275 5.81 0.73 1.37
N PRO A 276 6.98 1.27 1.77
CA PRO A 276 8.26 0.62 1.54
C PRO A 276 8.29 -0.83 2.02
N GLY A 277 9.02 -1.67 1.27
CA GLY A 277 9.13 -3.11 1.58
C GLY A 277 8.00 -3.96 0.99
N ASN A 278 7.37 -3.53 -0.11
CA ASN A 278 6.22 -4.21 -0.73
C ASN A 278 5.03 -4.38 0.24
N GLN A 279 4.79 -3.35 1.06
CA GLN A 279 3.74 -3.33 2.06
C GLN A 279 2.67 -2.31 1.69
N PHE A 280 1.58 -2.30 2.45
CA PHE A 280 0.54 -1.28 2.37
C PHE A 280 0.30 -0.66 3.74
N LYS A 281 -0.16 0.59 3.77
CA LYS A 281 -0.46 1.31 5.00
C LYS A 281 -1.67 2.21 4.83
N LYS A 282 -2.51 2.30 5.86
CA LYS A 282 -3.57 3.33 5.95
C LYS A 282 -3.02 4.58 6.63
N LEU A 283 -3.21 5.74 6.02
CA LEU A 283 -2.82 7.04 6.58
C LEU A 283 -3.96 8.05 6.53
N ASN A 284 -3.85 9.06 7.39
CA ASN A 284 -4.75 10.21 7.49
C ASN A 284 -3.95 11.49 7.17
N GLY A 285 -4.53 12.38 6.37
CA GLY A 285 -3.96 13.69 6.11
C GLY A 285 -4.46 14.32 4.81
N THR A 286 -4.37 15.65 4.74
CA THR A 286 -4.49 16.38 3.46
C THR A 286 -3.40 15.97 2.47
N SER A 287 -2.26 15.47 2.97
CA SER A 287 -1.20 14.84 2.17
C SER A 287 -1.65 13.58 1.41
N MET A 288 -2.69 12.88 1.89
CA MET A 288 -3.33 11.76 1.19
C MET A 288 -4.47 12.23 0.28
N ALA A 289 -5.05 13.41 0.54
CA ALA A 289 -6.08 14.01 -0.31
C ALA A 289 -5.51 14.58 -1.62
N ALA A 290 -4.41 15.34 -1.53
CA ALA A 290 -3.73 15.93 -2.68
C ALA A 290 -3.43 14.94 -3.83
N PRO A 291 -2.86 13.75 -3.60
CA PRO A 291 -2.54 12.81 -4.68
C PRO A 291 -3.78 12.26 -5.42
N HIS A 292 -4.96 12.21 -4.81
CA HIS A 292 -6.17 11.86 -5.55
C HIS A 292 -6.48 12.90 -6.64
N VAL A 293 -6.32 14.19 -6.32
CA VAL A 293 -6.50 15.28 -7.29
C VAL A 293 -5.39 15.26 -8.33
N SER A 294 -4.14 15.06 -7.92
CA SER A 294 -3.01 14.91 -8.86
C SER A 294 -3.25 13.80 -9.86
N GLY A 295 -3.74 12.64 -9.40
CA GLY A 295 -4.13 11.53 -10.25
C GLY A 295 -5.30 11.84 -11.17
N LEU A 296 -6.33 12.56 -10.71
CA LEU A 296 -7.44 12.99 -11.56
C LEU A 296 -7.00 13.95 -12.67
N MET A 297 -6.10 14.88 -12.36
CA MET A 297 -5.54 15.79 -13.36
C MET A 297 -4.72 15.03 -14.40
N ALA A 298 -3.96 14.02 -13.98
CA ALA A 298 -3.25 13.16 -14.91
C ALA A 298 -4.19 12.35 -15.83
N LEU A 299 -5.30 11.81 -15.30
CA LEU A 299 -6.34 11.15 -16.10
C LEU A 299 -6.91 12.09 -17.16
N GLU A 300 -7.28 13.30 -16.76
CA GLU A 300 -7.91 14.28 -17.66
C GLU A 300 -6.95 14.77 -18.75
N ILE A 301 -5.67 15.00 -18.42
CA ILE A 301 -4.64 15.36 -19.40
C ILE A 301 -4.44 14.22 -20.41
N GLY A 302 -4.31 12.97 -19.93
CA GLY A 302 -4.15 11.80 -20.80
C GLY A 302 -5.35 11.62 -21.73
N ARG A 303 -6.57 11.77 -21.21
CA ARG A 303 -7.81 11.72 -21.99
C ARG A 303 -7.85 12.78 -23.11
N LYS A 304 -7.40 14.00 -22.83
CA LYS A 304 -7.33 15.08 -23.83
C LYS A 304 -6.30 14.79 -24.91
N ARG A 305 -5.16 14.18 -24.57
CA ARG A 305 -4.13 13.77 -25.54
C ARG A 305 -4.63 12.68 -26.48
N ASN A 306 -5.34 11.68 -25.95
CA ASN A 306 -5.87 10.58 -26.75
C ASN A 306 -6.97 11.03 -27.74
N LYS A 307 -7.78 12.04 -27.39
CA LYS A 307 -8.78 12.61 -28.32
C LYS A 307 -8.20 13.40 -29.49
N LYS A 308 -6.92 13.78 -29.42
CA LYS A 308 -6.23 14.57 -30.47
C LYS A 308 -5.44 13.70 -31.46
N LYS A 309 -5.33 12.39 -31.19
CA LYS A 309 -4.77 11.40 -32.11
C LYS A 309 -5.91 10.81 -32.93
#